data_AF-A0A7W1RCH0-F1
#
_entry.id   AF-A0A7W1RCH0-F1
#
_cell.length_a   1.000
_cell.length_b   1.000
_cell.length_c   1.000
_cell.angle_alpha   90.00
_cell.angle_beta   90.00
_cell.angle_gamma   90.00
#
_symmetry.space_group_name_H-M   'P 1'
#
loop_
_entity.id
_entity.type
_entity.pdbx_description
1 polymer ?
#
loop_
_entity_poly.entity_id
_entity_poly.type
_entity_poly.pdbx_seq_one_letter_code
_entity_poly.pdbx_strand_id
1 'polypeptide(L)'
;PCPMLVQIADRDAVAPPKGAEQAAWRATGRAEVRTYPIGHFEIYTGAPFERALADQLRFLTRHLAASAASSVQAAGAGVGVGG
;
A
#
# COMPACT_ATOMS: atom_id res chain seq x y z
N PRO A 1 9.68 -12.97 2.09
CA PRO A 1 9.77 -11.92 1.03
C PRO A 1 8.73 -10.83 1.31
N CYS A 2 9.06 -9.55 1.13
CA CYS A 2 8.13 -8.44 1.38
C CYS A 2 7.54 -7.93 0.05
N PRO A 3 6.19 -7.90 -0.12
CA PRO A 3 5.56 -7.32 -1.30
C PRO A 3 5.73 -5.80 -1.31
N MET A 4 5.77 -5.20 -2.51
CA MET A 4 5.97 -3.77 -2.70
C MET A 4 4.91 -3.21 -3.66
N LEU A 5 4.35 -2.04 -3.34
CA LEU A 5 3.58 -1.23 -4.27
C LEU A 5 4.42 -0.02 -4.69
N VAL A 6 4.57 0.20 -5.99
CA VAL A 6 5.23 1.37 -6.56
C VAL A 6 4.21 2.20 -7.34
N GLN A 7 4.00 3.43 -6.90
CA GLN A 7 3.05 4.37 -7.51
C GLN A 7 3.81 5.48 -8.21
N ILE A 8 3.59 5.65 -9.52
CA ILE A 8 4.38 6.50 -10.39
C ILE A 8 3.49 7.57 -11.01
N ALA A 9 3.78 8.83 -10.72
CA ALA A 9 3.28 9.97 -11.48
C ALA A 9 4.13 10.09 -12.76
N ASP A 10 3.57 9.83 -13.94
CA ASP A 10 4.35 9.71 -15.18
C ASP A 10 4.86 11.06 -15.75
N ARG A 11 4.28 12.18 -15.32
CA ARG A 11 4.72 13.56 -15.64
C ARG A 11 5.47 14.20 -14.49
N ASP A 12 6.00 13.40 -13.56
CA ASP A 12 6.77 13.89 -12.43
C ASP A 12 8.08 14.55 -12.90
N ALA A 13 8.17 15.87 -12.72
CA ALA A 13 9.37 16.65 -13.00
C ALA A 13 10.28 16.84 -11.76
N VAL A 14 9.80 16.52 -10.56
CA VAL A 14 10.54 16.68 -9.29
C VAL A 14 11.33 15.40 -8.97
N ALA A 15 10.67 14.25 -9.09
CA ALA A 15 11.25 12.93 -8.94
C ALA A 15 10.93 12.09 -10.19
N PRO A 16 11.71 12.23 -11.28
CA PRO A 16 11.38 11.60 -12.56
C PRO A 16 11.13 10.08 -12.46
N PRO A 17 10.17 9.52 -13.22
CA PRO A 17 9.67 8.13 -13.10
C PRO A 17 10.75 7.03 -13.08
N LYS A 18 11.86 7.26 -13.79
CA LYS A 18 12.94 6.29 -13.98
C LYS A 18 13.46 5.68 -12.69
N GLY A 19 13.55 6.46 -11.60
CA GLY A 19 13.99 5.95 -10.31
C GLY A 19 13.03 4.91 -9.73
N ALA A 20 11.73 5.19 -9.79
CA ALA A 20 10.68 4.30 -9.31
C ALA A 20 10.58 3.03 -10.18
N GLU A 21 10.70 3.17 -11.50
CA GLU A 21 10.74 2.04 -12.45
C GLU A 21 11.92 1.10 -12.16
N GLN A 22 13.10 1.66 -11.91
CA GLN A 22 14.29 0.87 -11.53
C GLN A 22 14.11 0.16 -10.19
N ALA A 23 13.48 0.80 -9.21
CA ALA A 23 13.17 0.17 -7.93
C ALA A 23 12.22 -1.02 -8.11
N ALA A 24 11.15 -0.84 -8.90
CA ALA A 24 10.21 -1.91 -9.23
C ALA A 24 10.89 -3.08 -9.97
N TRP A 25 11.76 -2.78 -10.94
CA TRP A 25 12.54 -3.80 -11.66
C TRP A 25 13.43 -4.63 -10.71
N ARG A 26 14.15 -3.96 -9.80
CA ARG A 26 15.02 -4.61 -8.80
C ARG A 26 14.24 -5.43 -7.76
N ALA A 27 12.94 -5.23 -7.61
CA ALA A 27 12.12 -5.98 -6.66
C ALA A 27 11.83 -7.43 -7.12
N THR A 28 12.17 -7.80 -8.36
CA THR A 28 12.12 -9.18 -8.91
C THR A 28 10.83 -9.93 -8.58
N GLY A 29 9.73 -9.54 -9.22
CA GLY A 29 8.42 -10.21 -9.07
C GLY A 29 7.67 -9.91 -7.78
N ARG A 30 8.20 -9.04 -6.91
CA ARG A 30 7.54 -8.61 -5.66
C ARG A 30 6.87 -7.24 -5.76
N ALA A 31 7.06 -6.52 -6.86
CA ALA A 31 6.49 -5.20 -7.06
C ALA A 31 5.20 -5.25 -7.88
N GLU A 32 4.17 -4.58 -7.39
CA GLU A 32 3.02 -4.13 -8.17
C GLU A 32 3.25 -2.66 -8.56
N VAL A 33 3.12 -2.33 -9.85
CA VAL A 33 3.32 -0.97 -10.36
C VAL A 33 1.99 -0.35 -10.76
N ARG A 34 1.76 0.89 -10.31
CA ARG A 34 0.61 1.71 -10.70
C ARG A 34 1.09 3.04 -11.26
N THR A 35 0.65 3.38 -12.46
CA THR A 35 1.02 4.63 -13.13
C THR A 35 -0.19 5.58 -13.21
N TYR A 36 0.07 6.87 -13.09
CA TYR A 36 -0.92 7.94 -13.08
C TYR A 36 -0.47 9.07 -14.02
N PRO A 37 -1.34 9.56 -14.93
CA PRO A 37 -1.00 10.58 -15.92
C PRO A 37 -0.93 12.01 -15.35
N ILE A 38 -0.08 12.22 -14.33
CA ILE A 38 -0.07 13.41 -13.47
C ILE A 38 1.35 13.84 -13.09
N GLY A 39 1.50 15.07 -12.59
CA GLY A 39 2.71 15.58 -11.96
C GLY A 39 2.86 15.19 -10.48
N HIS A 40 4.00 15.52 -9.89
CA HIS A 40 4.42 15.07 -8.55
C HIS A 40 3.38 15.30 -7.45
N PHE A 41 2.77 16.49 -7.43
CA PHE A 41 1.90 16.91 -6.32
C PHE A 41 0.42 16.61 -6.54
N GLU A 42 0.01 16.32 -7.77
CA GLU A 42 -1.39 16.04 -8.10
C GLU A 42 -1.88 14.74 -7.44
N ILE A 43 -0.98 13.82 -7.08
CA ILE A 43 -1.32 12.58 -6.37
C ILE A 43 -1.89 12.83 -4.96
N TYR A 44 -1.72 14.04 -4.41
CA TYR A 44 -2.14 14.37 -3.05
C TYR A 44 -3.49 15.12 -2.97
N THR A 45 -4.13 15.41 -4.11
CA THR A 45 -5.42 16.10 -4.12
C THR A 45 -6.39 15.52 -5.16
N GLY A 46 -7.68 15.79 -4.98
CA GLY A 46 -8.73 15.50 -5.97
C GLY A 46 -8.82 14.02 -6.38
N ALA A 47 -9.22 13.78 -7.63
CA ALA A 47 -9.44 12.43 -8.15
C ALA A 47 -8.17 11.54 -8.17
N PRO A 48 -6.96 12.04 -8.49
CA PRO A 48 -5.76 11.21 -8.43
C PRO A 48 -5.44 10.72 -7.01
N PHE A 49 -5.69 11.54 -5.99
CA PHE A 49 -5.55 11.14 -4.59
C PHE A 49 -6.47 9.99 -4.21
N GLU A 50 -7.76 10.11 -4.51
CA GLU A 50 -8.73 9.04 -4.23
C GLU A 50 -8.35 7.73 -4.93
N ARG A 51 -7.86 7.82 -6.18
CA ARG A 51 -7.39 6.64 -6.92
C ARG A 51 -6.16 6.02 -6.26
N ALA A 52 -5.17 6.82 -5.90
CA ALA A 52 -3.93 6.35 -5.28
C ALA A 52 -4.19 5.74 -3.90
N LEU A 53 -5.04 6.35 -3.06
CA LEU A 53 -5.47 5.77 -1.79
C LEU A 53 -6.19 4.43 -2.00
N ALA A 54 -7.10 4.35 -2.96
CA ALA A 54 -7.81 3.11 -3.23
C ALA A 54 -6.86 1.98 -3.67
N ASP A 55 -5.83 2.29 -4.47
CA ASP A 55 -4.79 1.33 -4.85
C ASP A 55 -3.93 0.90 -3.64
N GLN A 56 -3.53 1.84 -2.78
CA GLN A 56 -2.81 1.55 -1.54
C GLN A 56 -3.61 0.64 -0.60
N LEU A 57 -4.88 0.98 -0.35
CA LEU A 57 -5.76 0.19 0.51
C LEU A 57 -5.94 -1.22 -0.06
N ARG A 58 -6.22 -1.35 -1.35
CA ARG A 58 -6.33 -2.66 -2.01
C ARG A 58 -5.07 -3.50 -1.83
N PHE A 59 -3.89 -2.91 -2.00
CA PHE A 59 -2.61 -3.59 -1.81
C PHE A 59 -2.42 -4.04 -0.35
N LEU A 60 -2.60 -3.13 0.60
CA LEU A 60 -2.41 -3.41 2.02
C LEU A 60 -3.41 -4.44 2.53
N THR A 61 -4.68 -4.34 2.16
CA THR A 61 -5.70 -5.33 2.52
C THR A 61 -5.31 -6.73 2.03
N ARG A 62 -4.86 -6.90 0.77
CA ARG A 62 -4.44 -8.22 0.25
C ARG A 62 -3.26 -8.81 1.02
N HIS A 63 -2.31 -7.98 1.44
CA HIS A 63 -1.05 -8.45 2.01
C HIS A 63 -1.02 -8.48 3.55
N LEU A 64 -1.93 -7.79 4.23
CA LEU A 64 -1.94 -7.68 5.70
C LEU A 64 -3.21 -8.23 6.36
N ALA A 65 -4.29 -8.53 5.63
CA ALA A 65 -5.55 -8.97 6.22
C ALA A 65 -5.45 -10.31 7.00
N ALA A 66 -4.48 -11.17 6.70
CA ALA A 66 -4.27 -12.41 7.45
C ALA A 66 -3.69 -12.18 8.87
N SER A 67 -3.10 -11.02 9.15
CA SER A 67 -2.49 -10.72 10.45
C SER A 67 -3.48 -10.14 11.48
N ALA A 68 -4.57 -9.51 11.01
CA ALA A 68 -5.57 -8.88 11.89
C ALA A 68 -6.51 -9.89 12.58
N ALA A 69 -6.67 -11.10 12.03
CA ALA A 69 -7.53 -12.13 12.62
C ALA A 69 -6.88 -12.84 13.82
N SER A 70 -5.54 -12.84 13.93
CA SER A 70 -4.82 -13.55 14.99
C SER A 70 -4.73 -12.80 16.32
N SER A 71 -5.03 -11.50 16.37
CA SER A 71 -4.91 -10.69 17.61
C SER A 71 -6.22 -10.57 18.41
N VAL A 72 -7.36 -11.02 17.88
CA VAL A 72 -8.68 -10.91 18.57
C VAL A 72 -9.00 -12.11 19.48
N GLN A 73 -8.18 -13.16 19.49
CA GLN A 73 -8.46 -14.38 20.26
C GLN A 73 -7.80 -14.45 21.65
N ALA A 74 -6.94 -13.49 22.01
CA ALA A 74 -6.21 -13.50 23.29
C ALA A 74 -6.91 -12.75 24.45
N ALA A 75 -7.98 -11.98 24.18
CA ALA A 75 -8.60 -11.11 25.20
C ALA A 75 -9.93 -11.65 25.80
N GLY A 76 -10.34 -12.88 25.48
CA GLY A 76 -11.64 -13.43 25.89
C GLY A 76 -11.63 -14.49 26.98
N ALA A 77 -10.47 -14.93 27.47
CA ALA A 77 -10.41 -16.02 28.46
C ALA A 77 -9.98 -15.51 29.84
N GLY A 78 -10.97 -15.14 30.64
CA GLY A 78 -10.83 -15.09 32.09
C GLY A 78 -11.25 -13.76 32.71
N VAL A 79 -12.43 -13.74 33.33
CA VAL A 79 -12.65 -13.40 34.75
C VAL A 79 -14.15 -13.41 35.05
N GLY A 80 -14.54 -14.16 36.08
CA GLY A 80 -15.89 -14.24 36.68
C GLY A 80 -16.37 -15.69 36.74
N VAL A 81 -16.63 -16.32 37.88
CA VAL A 81 -17.31 -15.83 39.09
C VAL A 81 -16.74 -16.52 40.33
N GLY A 82 -16.43 -15.75 41.37
CA GLY A 82 -16.33 -16.22 42.75
C GLY A 82 -17.50 -15.64 43.55
N GLY A 83 -18.10 -16.45 44.41
CA GLY A 83 -19.19 -16.09 45.33
C GLY A 83 -20.33 -17.09 45.29
#